data_AF-A0A1E5A842-F1
#
_entry.id   AF-A0A1E5A842-F1
#
_cell.length_a   1.000
_cell.length_b   1.000
_cell.length_c   1.000
_cell.angle_alpha   90.00
_cell.angle_beta   90.00
_cell.angle_gamma   90.00
#
_symmetry.space_group_name_H-M   'P 1'
#
loop_
_entity.id
_entity.type
_entity.pdbx_description
1 polymer ?
#
loop_
_entity_poly.entity_id
_entity_poly.type
_entity_poly.pdbx_seq_one_letter_code
_entity_poly.pdbx_strand_id
1 'polypeptide(L)'
;MSGFGFTYEYAKEIDTAENIFDKLNIHEFHACRNEQQSFFFLNSKLQPRTQATNVQSKIFSNWNNKDIIKKYSIGRVYRYDSDRTHVPMFHQMDVIYVNSDANISTLKGFIDVFLEKIFNNNITYRMRLSYFPFTTPSYEVDVNLKGNWVELLGCGIIHENVFKNNQKKPTYGFAIGLGIERLCMLLEKCQDLRDLYNNKNIF
;
A
#
# COMPACT_ATOMS: atom_id res chain seq x y z
N MET A 1 9.17 7.84 -8.16
CA MET A 1 8.96 6.49 -8.72
C MET A 1 9.49 6.34 -10.13
N SER A 2 9.08 7.16 -11.12
CA SER A 2 9.58 7.03 -12.50
C SER A 2 11.11 7.12 -12.62
N GLY A 3 11.76 7.97 -11.84
CA GLY A 3 13.24 8.04 -11.77
C GLY A 3 13.94 6.77 -11.25
N PHE A 4 13.20 5.84 -10.63
CA PHE A 4 13.69 4.52 -10.21
C PHE A 4 13.33 3.41 -11.22
N GLY A 5 12.79 3.76 -12.38
CA GLY A 5 12.36 2.83 -13.42
C GLY A 5 11.03 2.13 -13.13
N PHE A 6 10.23 2.63 -12.19
CA PHE A 6 8.88 2.12 -11.93
C PHE A 6 7.87 2.77 -12.87
N THR A 7 6.99 1.95 -13.44
CA THR A 7 5.90 2.42 -14.32
C THR A 7 4.57 2.42 -13.59
N TYR A 8 3.70 3.38 -13.93
CA TYR A 8 2.38 3.47 -13.32
C TYR A 8 1.46 2.34 -13.79
N GLU A 9 0.63 1.84 -12.89
CA GLU A 9 -0.46 0.91 -13.18
C GLU A 9 -1.74 1.36 -12.48
N TYR A 10 -2.81 1.49 -13.26
CA TYR A 10 -4.13 1.79 -12.72
C TYR A 10 -4.83 0.51 -12.24
N ALA A 11 -5.49 0.56 -11.09
CA ALA A 11 -6.41 -0.48 -10.63
C ALA A 11 -7.79 0.11 -10.36
N LYS A 12 -8.83 -0.69 -10.57
CA LYS A 12 -10.21 -0.27 -10.34
C LYS A 12 -10.43 0.01 -8.85
N GLU A 13 -11.14 1.08 -8.56
CA GLU A 13 -11.55 1.45 -7.21
C GLU A 13 -12.72 0.59 -6.71
N ILE A 14 -13.57 0.14 -7.63
CA ILE A 14 -14.66 -0.80 -7.40
C ILE A 14 -14.29 -2.11 -8.08
N ASP A 15 -14.18 -3.19 -7.32
CA ASP A 15 -13.73 -4.48 -7.82
C ASP A 15 -14.40 -5.64 -7.05
N THR A 16 -14.12 -6.88 -7.45
CA THR A 16 -14.62 -8.07 -6.77
C THR A 16 -13.85 -8.34 -5.49
N ALA A 17 -14.50 -8.98 -4.51
CA ALA A 17 -13.84 -9.46 -3.29
C ALA A 17 -12.64 -10.38 -3.60
N GLU A 18 -12.69 -11.11 -4.71
CA GLU A 18 -11.59 -11.94 -5.18
C GLU A 18 -10.31 -11.13 -5.46
N ASN A 19 -10.42 -10.01 -6.18
CA ASN A 19 -9.28 -9.16 -6.52
C ASN A 19 -8.85 -8.27 -5.34
N ILE A 20 -9.78 -7.88 -4.47
CA ILE A 20 -9.48 -7.03 -3.31
C ILE A 20 -8.88 -7.83 -2.15
N PHE A 21 -9.18 -9.13 -2.05
CA PHE A 21 -8.81 -9.91 -0.87
C PHE A 21 -8.27 -11.31 -1.17
N ASP A 22 -9.02 -12.15 -1.86
CA ASP A 22 -8.69 -13.59 -1.96
C ASP A 22 -7.36 -13.81 -2.67
N LYS A 23 -7.16 -13.12 -3.80
CA LYS A 23 -5.89 -13.11 -4.54
C LYS A 23 -4.71 -12.51 -3.77
N LEU A 24 -4.99 -11.76 -2.71
CA LEU A 24 -3.99 -11.13 -1.86
C LEU A 24 -3.84 -11.85 -0.51
N ASN A 25 -4.29 -13.11 -0.44
CA ASN A 25 -4.16 -13.96 0.75
C ASN A 25 -4.88 -13.39 1.99
N ILE A 26 -5.92 -12.56 1.81
CA ILE A 26 -6.71 -11.99 2.90
C ILE A 26 -7.92 -12.90 3.14
N HIS A 27 -7.92 -13.64 4.25
CA HIS A 27 -8.97 -14.60 4.60
C HIS A 27 -10.35 -13.93 4.78
N GLU A 28 -11.45 -14.67 4.54
CA GLU A 28 -12.83 -14.16 4.66
C GLU A 28 -13.17 -13.57 6.04
N PHE A 29 -12.54 -14.09 7.10
CA PHE A 29 -12.73 -13.66 8.49
C PHE A 29 -11.78 -12.54 8.92
N HIS A 30 -10.97 -12.00 8.00
CA HIS A 30 -10.06 -10.90 8.33
C HIS A 30 -10.85 -9.61 8.60
N ALA A 31 -10.45 -8.85 9.62
CA ALA A 31 -11.17 -7.65 10.06
C ALA A 31 -11.46 -6.66 8.92
N CYS A 32 -10.51 -6.44 8.01
CA CYS A 32 -10.71 -5.53 6.87
C CYS A 32 -11.77 -5.97 5.83
N ARG A 33 -12.34 -7.17 5.98
CA ARG A 33 -13.46 -7.68 5.15
C ARG A 33 -14.81 -7.55 5.86
N ASN A 34 -14.84 -7.10 7.11
CA ASN A 34 -16.09 -6.95 7.85
C ASN A 34 -16.81 -5.62 7.51
N GLU A 35 -18.10 -5.57 7.80
CA GLU A 35 -18.96 -4.38 7.59
C GLU A 35 -18.60 -3.20 8.50
N GLN A 36 -17.81 -3.43 9.55
CA GLN A 36 -17.35 -2.38 10.45
C GLN A 36 -16.16 -1.59 9.88
N GLN A 37 -15.46 -2.11 8.88
CA GLN A 37 -14.25 -1.49 8.32
C GLN A 37 -14.33 -1.26 6.81
N SER A 38 -15.32 -1.83 6.12
CA SER A 38 -15.46 -1.74 4.67
C SER A 38 -16.87 -1.31 4.24
N PHE A 39 -16.95 -0.69 3.06
CA PHE A 39 -18.21 -0.39 2.39
C PHE A 39 -18.64 -1.54 1.48
N PHE A 40 -19.94 -1.74 1.36
CA PHE A 40 -20.56 -2.75 0.49
C PHE A 40 -21.71 -2.14 -0.30
N PHE A 41 -21.87 -2.58 -1.55
CA PHE A 41 -23.06 -2.24 -2.34
C PHE A 41 -24.14 -3.29 -2.14
N LEU A 42 -25.37 -2.86 -1.88
CA LEU A 42 -26.52 -3.76 -1.74
C LEU A 42 -26.71 -4.60 -3.02
N ASN A 43 -26.89 -5.90 -2.85
CA ASN A 43 -27.15 -6.86 -3.94
C ASN A 43 -26.07 -6.88 -5.05
N SER A 44 -24.81 -6.57 -4.72
CA SER A 44 -23.69 -6.56 -5.68
C SER A 44 -22.57 -7.50 -5.25
N LYS A 45 -21.87 -8.07 -6.23
CA LYS A 45 -20.59 -8.78 -6.02
C LYS A 45 -19.38 -7.85 -6.04
N LEU A 46 -19.61 -6.57 -6.35
CA LEU A 46 -18.59 -5.53 -6.40
C LEU A 46 -18.64 -4.70 -5.12
N GLN A 47 -17.49 -4.20 -4.71
CA GLN A 47 -17.36 -3.29 -3.58
C GLN A 47 -16.21 -2.30 -3.79
N PRO A 48 -16.23 -1.15 -3.09
CA PRO A 48 -15.06 -0.28 -3.02
C PRO A 48 -13.87 -1.01 -2.37
N ARG A 49 -12.67 -0.77 -2.88
CA ARG A 49 -11.43 -1.34 -2.32
C ARG A 49 -11.04 -0.66 -1.01
N THR A 50 -10.57 -1.45 -0.05
CA THR A 50 -10.06 -0.97 1.26
C THR A 50 -8.55 -0.68 1.27
N GLN A 51 -7.87 -1.09 0.19
CA GLN A 51 -6.43 -0.94 -0.04
C GLN A 51 -6.16 -0.78 -1.55
N ALA A 52 -5.00 -0.21 -1.94
CA ALA A 52 -4.60 -0.08 -3.35
C ALA A 52 -3.76 -1.26 -3.90
N THR A 53 -3.29 -2.14 -3.03
CA THR A 53 -2.70 -3.47 -3.28
C THR A 53 -3.52 -4.36 -4.24
N ASN A 54 -4.82 -4.12 -4.45
CA ASN A 54 -5.63 -4.80 -5.49
C ASN A 54 -5.05 -4.62 -6.90
N VAL A 55 -4.20 -3.60 -7.12
CA VAL A 55 -3.40 -3.48 -8.34
C VAL A 55 -2.52 -4.71 -8.60
N GLN A 56 -2.03 -5.38 -7.55
CA GLN A 56 -1.18 -6.56 -7.69
C GLN A 56 -1.93 -7.70 -8.41
N SER A 57 -3.21 -7.90 -8.11
CA SER A 57 -4.05 -8.88 -8.81
C SER A 57 -4.15 -8.61 -10.31
N LYS A 58 -4.30 -7.34 -10.70
CA LYS A 58 -4.30 -6.91 -12.10
C LYS A 58 -2.93 -7.08 -12.76
N ILE A 59 -1.85 -6.72 -12.06
CA ILE A 59 -0.48 -6.87 -12.56
C ILE A 59 -0.21 -8.35 -12.82
N PHE A 60 -0.53 -9.22 -11.86
CA PHE A 60 -0.34 -10.65 -12.00
C PHE A 60 -1.22 -11.24 -13.10
N SER A 61 -2.47 -10.82 -13.29
CA SER A 61 -3.29 -11.38 -14.39
C SER A 61 -2.62 -11.24 -15.77
N ASN A 62 -1.81 -10.20 -15.96
CA ASN A 62 -1.11 -9.91 -17.22
C ASN A 62 0.36 -10.36 -17.24
N TRP A 63 0.87 -10.91 -16.14
CA TRP A 63 2.28 -11.26 -15.99
C TRP A 63 2.61 -12.68 -16.46
N ASN A 64 3.70 -12.86 -17.20
CA ASN A 64 4.10 -14.14 -17.79
C ASN A 64 5.06 -14.98 -16.92
N ASN A 65 5.21 -14.65 -15.63
CA ASN A 65 6.15 -15.25 -14.68
C ASN A 65 7.66 -15.06 -14.96
N LYS A 66 8.04 -14.43 -16.08
CA LYS A 66 9.44 -14.24 -16.49
C LYS A 66 9.87 -12.78 -16.48
N ASP A 67 8.93 -11.85 -16.69
CA ASP A 67 9.23 -10.42 -16.78
C ASP A 67 9.52 -9.84 -15.39
N ILE A 68 10.40 -8.84 -15.35
CA ILE A 68 10.60 -8.03 -14.14
C ILE A 68 9.38 -7.13 -13.95
N ILE A 69 8.79 -7.13 -12.75
CA ILE A 69 7.74 -6.18 -12.39
C ILE A 69 8.39 -5.02 -11.64
N LYS A 70 8.29 -3.80 -12.18
CA LYS A 70 8.55 -2.54 -11.48
C LYS A 70 7.34 -1.63 -11.68
N LYS A 71 6.37 -1.72 -10.78
CA LYS A 71 5.08 -1.05 -10.92
C LYS A 71 4.71 -0.28 -9.66
N TYR A 72 4.02 0.84 -9.84
CA TYR A 72 3.37 1.54 -8.74
C TYR A 72 1.96 1.96 -9.13
N SER A 73 1.08 2.10 -8.15
CA SER A 73 -0.28 2.59 -8.31
C SER A 73 -0.54 3.68 -7.30
N ILE A 74 -1.41 4.61 -7.65
CA ILE A 74 -1.97 5.59 -6.73
C ILE A 74 -3.47 5.62 -7.01
N GLY A 75 -4.29 5.62 -5.96
CA GLY A 75 -5.69 5.97 -6.10
C GLY A 75 -6.44 5.89 -4.79
N ARG A 76 -7.76 6.10 -4.89
CA ARG A 76 -8.62 6.20 -3.71
C ARG A 76 -8.90 4.83 -3.12
N VAL A 77 -8.98 4.78 -1.81
CA VAL A 77 -9.38 3.63 -1.01
C VAL A 77 -10.43 4.08 -0.01
N TYR A 78 -11.26 3.14 0.42
CA TYR A 78 -12.47 3.44 1.18
C TYR A 78 -12.54 2.57 2.42
N ARG A 79 -12.76 3.17 3.59
CA ARG A 79 -12.90 2.48 4.88
C ARG A 79 -14.00 3.12 5.70
N TYR A 80 -14.73 2.33 6.47
CA TYR A 80 -15.81 2.82 7.33
C TYR A 80 -15.29 3.47 8.64
N ASP A 81 -14.20 4.25 8.54
CA ASP A 81 -13.59 4.95 9.68
C ASP A 81 -13.71 6.47 9.49
N SER A 82 -14.11 7.20 10.53
CA SER A 82 -14.11 8.66 10.51
C SER A 82 -13.78 9.25 11.88
N ASP A 83 -12.61 9.88 11.99
CA ASP A 83 -12.18 10.67 13.14
C ASP A 83 -11.26 11.83 12.68
N ARG A 84 -10.45 12.40 13.59
CA ARG A 84 -9.54 13.52 13.26
C ARG A 84 -8.38 13.12 12.34
N THR A 85 -8.01 11.85 12.33
CA THR A 85 -6.89 11.28 11.58
C THR A 85 -7.32 10.28 10.52
N HIS A 86 -8.59 9.87 10.53
CA HIS A 86 -9.17 8.93 9.58
C HIS A 86 -10.35 9.57 8.84
N VAL A 87 -10.35 9.45 7.52
CA VAL A 87 -11.46 9.84 6.66
C VAL A 87 -11.97 8.63 5.89
N PRO A 88 -13.26 8.58 5.55
CA PRO A 88 -13.83 7.43 4.85
C PRO A 88 -13.25 7.14 3.47
N MET A 89 -12.63 8.15 2.85
CA MET A 89 -11.95 8.04 1.56
C MET A 89 -10.62 8.78 1.62
N PHE A 90 -9.54 8.08 1.30
CA PHE A 90 -8.19 8.63 1.24
C PHE A 90 -7.41 7.99 0.09
N HIS A 91 -6.20 8.47 -0.19
CA HIS A 91 -5.38 7.97 -1.28
C HIS A 91 -4.25 7.10 -0.74
N GLN A 92 -4.04 5.95 -1.39
CA GLN A 92 -2.88 5.10 -1.14
C GLN A 92 -2.02 4.98 -2.38
N MET A 93 -0.71 4.91 -2.15
CA MET A 93 0.25 4.45 -3.14
C MET A 93 0.69 3.04 -2.78
N ASP A 94 0.62 2.15 -3.77
CA ASP A 94 1.17 0.80 -3.70
C ASP A 94 2.33 0.68 -4.68
N VAL A 95 3.41 0.05 -4.26
CA VAL A 95 4.59 -0.22 -5.06
C VAL A 95 4.86 -1.72 -5.01
N ILE A 96 5.15 -2.32 -6.15
CA ILE A 96 5.50 -3.72 -6.27
C ILE A 96 6.75 -3.89 -7.13
N TYR A 97 7.69 -4.66 -6.59
CA TYR A 97 8.88 -5.12 -7.28
C TYR A 97 8.93 -6.65 -7.26
N VAL A 98 9.02 -7.28 -8.44
CA VAL A 98 9.18 -8.74 -8.56
C VAL A 98 10.37 -9.01 -9.48
N ASN A 99 11.39 -9.63 -8.92
CA ASN A 99 12.63 -10.03 -9.59
C ASN A 99 13.43 -10.97 -8.66
N SER A 100 14.38 -11.72 -9.21
CA SER A 100 15.20 -12.68 -8.44
C SER A 100 16.01 -12.07 -7.28
N ASP A 101 16.30 -10.77 -7.32
CA ASP A 101 17.02 -10.03 -6.29
C ASP A 101 16.10 -9.34 -5.26
N ALA A 102 14.78 -9.52 -5.34
CA ALA A 102 13.80 -8.86 -4.47
C ALA A 102 13.72 -9.50 -3.07
N ASN A 103 14.84 -9.47 -2.34
CA ASN A 103 14.95 -9.90 -0.95
C ASN A 103 14.84 -8.71 0.03
N ILE A 104 14.91 -9.00 1.34
CA ILE A 104 14.73 -7.98 2.39
C ILE A 104 15.80 -6.88 2.36
N SER A 105 17.04 -7.21 1.98
CA SER A 105 18.12 -6.22 1.85
C SER A 105 17.82 -5.25 0.70
N THR A 106 17.29 -5.75 -0.42
CA THR A 106 16.84 -4.92 -1.54
C THR A 106 15.65 -4.04 -1.18
N LEU A 107 14.68 -4.58 -0.43
CA LEU A 107 13.58 -3.79 0.13
C LEU A 107 14.11 -2.67 1.03
N LYS A 108 15.02 -2.98 1.95
CA LYS A 108 15.61 -1.99 2.85
C LYS A 108 16.35 -0.90 2.06
N GLY A 109 17.19 -1.28 1.10
CA GLY A 109 17.89 -0.32 0.23
C GLY A 109 16.94 0.56 -0.56
N PHE A 110 15.82 0.01 -1.03
CA PHE A 110 14.76 0.81 -1.65
C PHE A 110 14.15 1.82 -0.67
N ILE A 111 13.85 1.41 0.56
CA ILE A 111 13.32 2.30 1.60
C ILE A 111 14.32 3.41 1.95
N ASP A 112 15.61 3.09 2.09
CA ASP A 112 16.69 4.06 2.33
C ASP A 112 16.63 5.19 1.30
N VAL A 113 16.67 4.83 0.01
CA VAL A 113 16.67 5.80 -1.10
C VAL A 113 15.31 6.51 -1.24
N PHE A 114 14.21 5.81 -0.98
CA PHE A 114 12.86 6.40 -1.05
C PHE A 114 12.66 7.49 0.00
N LEU A 115 13.05 7.23 1.25
CA LEU A 115 12.94 8.21 2.33
C LEU A 115 13.94 9.35 2.18
N GLU A 116 15.16 9.08 1.71
CA GLU A 116 16.14 10.11 1.34
C GLU A 116 15.54 11.12 0.35
N LYS A 117 14.86 10.63 -0.70
CA LYS A 117 14.25 11.51 -1.71
C LYS A 117 13.05 12.29 -1.21
N ILE A 118 12.30 11.76 -0.25
CA ILE A 118 11.13 12.44 0.33
C ILE A 118 11.57 13.52 1.32
N PHE A 119 12.52 13.19 2.21
CA PHE A 119 12.91 14.04 3.34
C PHE A 119 14.25 14.74 3.15
N ASN A 120 14.86 14.66 1.96
CA ASN A 120 16.15 15.27 1.61
C ASN A 120 17.27 14.95 2.62
N ASN A 121 17.46 13.65 2.92
CA ASN A 121 18.47 13.12 3.86
C ASN A 121 18.35 13.53 5.34
N ASN A 122 17.24 14.14 5.75
CA ASN A 122 17.10 14.69 7.11
C ASN A 122 16.24 13.84 8.05
N ILE A 123 16.12 12.53 7.81
CA ILE A 123 15.22 11.67 8.59
C ILE A 123 15.90 10.39 9.07
N THR A 124 15.69 10.06 10.34
CA THR A 124 15.98 8.74 10.90
C THR A 124 14.72 7.90 10.81
N TYR A 125 14.83 6.64 10.40
CA TYR A 125 13.71 5.70 10.37
C TYR A 125 14.06 4.38 11.04
N ARG A 126 13.04 3.58 11.37
CA ARG A 126 13.18 2.19 11.82
C ARG A 126 12.16 1.29 11.11
N MET A 127 12.52 0.03 10.92
CA MET A 127 11.59 -1.02 10.48
C MET A 127 11.15 -1.82 11.71
N ARG A 128 9.86 -1.88 11.98
CA ARG A 128 9.26 -2.69 13.06
C ARG A 128 8.52 -3.86 12.45
N LEU A 129 8.63 -5.05 13.04
CA LEU A 129 7.83 -6.19 12.62
C LEU A 129 6.33 -5.86 12.71
N SER A 130 5.60 -6.22 11.66
CA SER A 130 4.14 -6.11 11.59
C SER A 130 3.57 -7.35 10.89
N TYR A 131 2.28 -7.34 10.62
CA TYR A 131 1.57 -8.41 9.92
C TYR A 131 0.69 -7.84 8.82
N PHE A 132 0.95 -8.27 7.59
CA PHE A 132 0.04 -8.08 6.45
C PHE A 132 -0.18 -9.43 5.78
N PRO A 133 -1.42 -9.84 5.48
CA PRO A 133 -1.68 -11.17 4.92
C PRO A 133 -0.97 -11.45 3.58
N PHE A 134 -0.71 -10.41 2.80
CA PHE A 134 -0.06 -10.48 1.48
C PHE A 134 1.48 -10.50 1.55
N THR A 135 2.11 -10.33 2.71
CA THR A 135 3.58 -10.31 2.85
C THR A 135 4.11 -11.13 4.03
N THR A 136 5.27 -11.78 3.88
CA THR A 136 6.02 -12.41 4.97
C THR A 136 7.51 -12.52 4.62
N PRO A 137 8.43 -11.94 5.43
CA PRO A 137 8.16 -11.09 6.59
C PRO A 137 7.52 -9.74 6.21
N SER A 138 6.81 -9.15 7.18
CA SER A 138 6.07 -7.88 7.08
C SER A 138 6.63 -6.86 8.07
N TYR A 139 6.67 -5.59 7.66
CA TYR A 139 7.22 -4.49 8.44
C TYR A 139 6.38 -3.22 8.30
N GLU A 140 6.34 -2.44 9.37
CA GLU A 140 6.01 -1.02 9.32
C GLU A 140 7.30 -0.21 9.36
N VAL A 141 7.28 0.93 8.69
CA VAL A 141 8.38 1.90 8.70
C VAL A 141 7.92 3.15 9.44
N ASP A 142 8.57 3.39 10.58
CA ASP A 142 8.38 4.60 11.37
C ASP A 142 9.49 5.60 11.05
N VAL A 143 9.14 6.88 10.92
CA VAL A 143 10.08 8.00 10.81
C VAL A 143 10.14 8.78 12.11
N ASN A 144 11.33 9.24 12.51
CA ASN A 144 11.53 10.05 13.71
C ASN A 144 11.39 11.54 13.37
N LEU A 145 10.31 12.15 13.87
CA LEU A 145 10.06 13.58 13.74
C LEU A 145 10.25 14.24 15.11
N LYS A 146 11.40 14.88 15.30
CA LYS A 146 11.75 15.64 16.52
C LYS A 146 11.57 14.82 17.82
N GLY A 147 11.99 13.56 17.80
CA GLY A 147 11.90 12.65 18.94
C GLY A 147 10.65 11.77 18.98
N ASN A 148 9.67 12.01 18.11
CA ASN A 148 8.46 11.20 18.02
C ASN A 148 8.53 10.23 16.85
N TRP A 149 8.31 8.95 17.10
CA TRP A 149 8.21 7.93 16.05
C TRP A 149 6.81 7.94 15.46
N VAL A 150 6.75 8.06 14.14
CA VAL A 150 5.50 8.15 13.40
C VAL A 150 5.49 7.11 12.28
N GLU A 151 4.51 6.22 12.28
CA GLU A 151 4.28 5.28 11.19
C GLU A 151 4.01 6.03 9.89
N LEU A 152 4.74 5.66 8.85
CA LEU A 152 4.67 6.25 7.51
C LEU A 152 4.13 5.28 6.46
N LEU A 153 4.60 4.03 6.47
CA LEU A 153 4.28 3.04 5.45
C LEU A 153 4.37 1.61 5.97
N GLY A 154 3.67 0.69 5.30
CA GLY A 154 3.82 -0.74 5.46
C GLY A 154 4.60 -1.34 4.28
N CYS A 155 5.39 -2.38 4.52
CA CYS A 155 6.13 -3.08 3.48
C CYS A 155 6.43 -4.53 3.85
N GLY A 156 6.86 -5.32 2.88
CA GLY A 156 7.28 -6.70 3.14
C GLY A 156 7.59 -7.49 1.88
N ILE A 157 8.04 -8.73 2.08
CA ILE A 157 8.28 -9.69 1.00
C ILE A 157 6.95 -10.34 0.63
N ILE A 158 6.60 -10.36 -0.65
CA ILE A 158 5.30 -10.90 -1.11
C ILE A 158 5.17 -12.36 -0.71
N HIS A 159 4.07 -12.70 -0.04
CA HIS A 159 3.78 -14.05 0.40
C HIS A 159 3.55 -14.96 -0.80
N GLU A 160 4.08 -16.19 -0.77
CA GLU A 160 3.93 -17.16 -1.86
C GLU A 160 2.47 -17.44 -2.27
N ASN A 161 1.52 -17.36 -1.34
CA ASN A 161 0.10 -17.54 -1.62
C ASN A 161 -0.46 -16.45 -2.53
N VAL A 162 0.07 -15.23 -2.50
CA VAL A 162 -0.34 -14.18 -3.43
C VAL A 162 -0.02 -14.61 -4.86
N PHE A 163 1.17 -15.18 -5.10
CA PHE A 163 1.50 -15.73 -6.42
C PHE A 163 0.58 -16.90 -6.78
N LYS A 164 0.42 -17.87 -5.88
CA LYS A 164 -0.42 -19.07 -6.11
C LYS A 164 -1.87 -18.71 -6.40
N ASN A 165 -2.48 -17.81 -5.62
CA ASN A 165 -3.87 -17.39 -5.78
C ASN A 165 -4.09 -16.60 -7.08
N ASN A 166 -3.03 -15.97 -7.63
CA ASN A 166 -3.04 -15.36 -8.96
C ASN A 166 -2.57 -16.32 -10.07
N GLN A 167 -2.51 -17.63 -9.80
CA GLN A 167 -2.09 -18.68 -10.73
C GLN A 167 -0.69 -18.46 -11.29
N LYS A 168 0.22 -17.96 -10.45
CA LYS A 168 1.63 -17.72 -10.78
C LYS A 168 2.54 -18.65 -10.00
N LYS A 169 3.68 -18.97 -10.60
CA LYS A 169 4.77 -19.64 -9.89
C LYS A 169 5.32 -18.69 -8.80
N PRO A 170 5.43 -19.15 -7.54
CA PRO A 170 6.07 -18.38 -6.48
C PRO A 170 7.48 -17.94 -6.89
N THR A 171 7.83 -16.71 -6.56
CA THR A 171 9.14 -16.11 -6.81
C THR A 171 9.44 -15.04 -5.74
N TYR A 172 10.52 -14.30 -5.93
CA TYR A 172 10.90 -13.19 -5.07
C TYR A 172 10.22 -11.88 -5.49
N GLY A 173 9.70 -11.16 -4.52
CA GLY A 173 9.12 -9.85 -4.70
C GLY A 173 8.92 -9.14 -3.38
N PHE A 174 8.90 -7.81 -3.40
CA PHE A 174 8.49 -7.00 -2.27
C PHE A 174 7.40 -6.01 -2.66
N ALA A 175 6.62 -5.60 -1.67
CA ALA A 175 5.60 -4.57 -1.82
C ALA A 175 5.74 -3.51 -0.73
N ILE A 176 5.29 -2.30 -1.05
CA ILE A 176 5.23 -1.14 -0.15
C ILE A 176 3.87 -0.47 -0.34
N GLY A 177 3.19 -0.12 0.74
CA GLY A 177 1.97 0.67 0.75
C GLY A 177 2.09 1.87 1.66
N LEU A 178 1.72 3.05 1.20
CA LEU A 178 1.65 4.26 2.03
C LEU A 178 0.41 5.10 1.77
N GLY A 179 -0.07 5.79 2.81
CA GLY A 179 -1.11 6.81 2.67
C GLY A 179 -0.54 8.13 2.18
N ILE A 180 -1.12 8.70 1.11
CA ILE A 180 -0.65 9.97 0.54
C ILE A 180 -0.94 11.13 1.49
N GLU A 181 -2.13 11.17 2.09
CA GLU A 181 -2.52 12.20 3.04
C GLU A 181 -1.60 12.19 4.24
N ARG A 182 -1.27 10.99 4.75
CA ARG A 182 -0.33 10.85 5.88
C ARG A 182 1.03 11.43 5.51
N LEU A 183 1.55 11.12 4.32
CA LEU A 183 2.79 11.69 3.84
C LEU A 183 2.71 13.23 3.71
N CYS A 184 1.64 13.75 3.11
CA CYS A 184 1.41 15.19 2.98
C CYS A 184 1.35 15.90 4.34
N MET A 185 0.63 15.33 5.32
CA MET A 185 0.57 15.89 6.67
C MET A 185 1.95 15.98 7.32
N LEU A 186 2.81 14.99 7.12
CA LEU A 186 4.17 14.97 7.70
C LEU A 186 5.09 15.99 7.01
N LEU A 187 4.97 16.18 5.70
CA LEU A 187 5.76 17.14 4.94
C LEU A 187 5.32 18.59 5.18
N GLU A 188 4.01 18.85 5.12
CA GLU A 188 3.41 20.18 5.25
C GLU A 188 3.10 20.58 6.70
N LYS A 189 3.35 19.69 7.66
CA LYS A 189 3.04 19.88 9.09
C LYS A 189 1.56 20.17 9.34
N CYS A 190 0.68 19.61 8.51
CA CYS A 190 -0.77 19.73 8.67
C CYS A 190 -1.23 18.87 9.87
N GLN A 191 -2.03 19.46 10.76
CA GLN A 191 -2.47 18.80 12.01
C GLN A 191 -3.82 18.06 11.88
N ASP A 192 -4.67 18.43 10.92
CA ASP A 192 -5.99 17.83 10.71
C ASP A 192 -6.12 17.33 9.28
N LEU A 193 -6.35 16.03 9.11
CA LEU A 193 -6.41 15.43 7.78
C LEU A 193 -7.61 15.95 6.98
N ARG A 194 -8.68 16.39 7.64
CA ARG A 194 -9.88 16.91 6.99
C ARG A 194 -9.64 18.25 6.30
N ASP A 195 -8.61 18.99 6.72
CA ASP A 195 -8.23 20.25 6.05
C ASP A 195 -7.72 20.00 4.63
N LEU A 196 -7.20 18.81 4.32
CA LEU A 196 -6.83 18.43 2.96
C LEU A 196 -8.05 18.28 2.02
N TYR A 197 -9.25 18.09 2.59
CA TYR A 197 -10.50 17.85 1.86
C TYR A 197 -11.48 19.01 1.94
N ASN A 198 -11.28 19.93 2.88
CA ASN A 198 -12.08 21.13 3.00
C ASN A 198 -11.64 22.12 1.92
N ASN A 199 -12.52 22.37 0.94
CA ASN A 199 -12.37 23.41 -0.09
C ASN A 199 -12.37 24.86 0.46
N LYS A 200 -11.98 25.08 1.72
CA LYS A 200 -11.62 26.42 2.18
C LYS A 200 -10.24 26.68 1.59
N ASN A 201 -10.12 27.67 0.72
CA ASN A 201 -8.84 28.15 0.18
C ASN A 201 -7.87 28.44 1.34
N ILE A 202 -7.07 27.46 1.74
CA ILE A 202 -6.06 27.57 2.81
C ILE A 202 -4.64 27.41 2.21
N PHE A 203 -4.53 27.29 0.87
CA PHE A 203 -3.28 27.43 0.13
C PHE A 203 -3.41 28.53 -0.91
#